data_AF-A0A143X2N5-F1
#
_entry.id   AF-A0A143X2N5-F1
#
_cell.length_a   1.000
_cell.length_b   1.000
_cell.length_c   1.000
_cell.angle_alpha   90.00
_cell.angle_beta   90.00
_cell.angle_gamma   90.00
#
_symmetry.space_group_name_H-M   'P 1'
#
loop_
_entity.id
_entity.type
_entity.pdbx_description
1 polymer ?
#
loop_
_entity_poly.entity_id
_entity_poly.type
_entity_poly.pdbx_seq_one_letter_code
_entity_poly.pdbx_strand_id
1 'polypeptide(L)' 'MIIFGKDERTQFDDIRGTLSKSVCKRYDEATTYHDGKWVMFEPTDTSEFDDYMKLLAIKRKPNRK' A
#
# COMPACT_ATOMS: atom_id res chain seq x y z
N MET A 1 -4.99 -8.17 -5.03
CA MET A 1 -5.22 -7.73 -3.63
C MET A 1 -3.91 -7.45 -2.93
N ILE A 2 -3.75 -6.26 -2.35
CA ILE A 2 -2.59 -5.85 -1.54
C ILE A 2 -3.08 -5.62 -0.11
N ILE A 3 -2.37 -6.19 0.88
CA ILE A 3 -2.71 -6.05 2.30
C ILE A 3 -1.48 -5.54 3.06
N PHE A 4 -1.64 -4.36 3.68
CA PHE A 4 -0.61 -3.73 4.51
C PHE A 4 -0.97 -3.79 5.98
N GLY A 5 -0.03 -4.27 6.78
CA GLY A 5 0.00 -4.17 8.23
C GLY A 5 0.71 -2.90 8.68
N LYS A 6 0.86 -2.73 10.00
CA LYS A 6 1.42 -1.52 10.62
C LYS A 6 2.78 -1.07 10.05
N ASP A 7 3.72 -1.99 9.89
CA ASP A 7 5.06 -1.68 9.38
C ASP A 7 5.02 -1.26 7.91
N GLU A 8 4.18 -1.91 7.09
CA GLU A 8 4.02 -1.55 5.69
C GLU A 8 3.30 -0.20 5.53
N ARG A 9 2.40 0.19 6.44
CA ARG A 9 1.81 1.55 6.43
C ARG A 9 2.87 2.63 6.67
N THR A 10 3.83 2.35 7.56
CA THR A 10 4.93 3.29 7.83
C THR A 10 5.81 3.49 6.59
N GLN A 11 6.18 2.38 5.93
CA GLN A 11 6.93 2.45 4.66
C GLN A 11 6.12 3.09 3.53
N PHE A 12 4.80 2.85 3.50
CA PHE A 12 3.91 3.50 2.54
C PHE A 12 3.92 5.02 2.73
N ASP A 13 3.79 5.51 3.95
CA ASP A 13 3.81 6.95 4.24
C ASP A 13 5.15 7.59 3.84
N ASP A 14 6.27 6.89 4.03
CA ASP A 14 7.59 7.37 3.57
C ASP A 14 7.66 7.54 2.04
N ILE A 15 7.06 6.61 1.28
CA ILE A 15 7.06 6.68 -0.19
C ILE A 15 5.85 7.40 -0.77
N ARG A 16 4.87 7.81 0.05
CA ARG A 16 3.58 8.38 -0.36
C ARG A 16 3.74 9.61 -1.25
N GLY A 17 4.78 10.41 -1.00
CA GLY A 17 5.11 11.58 -1.83
C GLY A 17 5.62 11.24 -3.24
N THR A 18 6.02 9.98 -3.47
CA THR A 18 6.53 9.48 -4.76
C THR A 18 5.51 8.68 -5.56
N LEU A 19 4.34 8.43 -4.98
CA LEU A 19 3.24 7.69 -5.59
C LEU A 19 2.24 8.63 -6.24
N SER A 20 1.50 8.12 -7.22
CA SER A 20 0.42 8.84 -7.87
C SER A 20 -0.72 9.15 -6.88
N LYS A 21 -1.34 10.31 -7.05
CA LYS A 21 -2.48 10.75 -6.22
C LYS A 21 -3.64 9.75 -6.24
N SER A 22 -3.85 9.06 -7.35
CA SER A 22 -4.89 8.04 -7.51
C SER A 22 -4.63 6.82 -6.63
N VAL A 23 -3.38 6.36 -6.54
CA VAL A 23 -2.96 5.26 -5.66
C VAL A 23 -3.10 5.67 -4.20
N CYS A 24 -2.67 6.88 -3.83
CA CYS A 24 -2.87 7.41 -2.48
C CYS A 24 -4.34 7.50 -2.11
N LYS A 25 -5.19 7.99 -3.03
CA LYS A 25 -6.64 8.07 -2.83
C LYS A 25 -7.26 6.69 -2.64
N ARG A 26 -6.90 5.70 -3.46
CA ARG A 26 -7.33 4.31 -3.30
C ARG A 26 -6.93 3.71 -1.97
N TYR A 27 -5.72 4.05 -1.50
CA TYR A 27 -5.25 3.63 -0.18
C TYR A 27 -6.03 4.29 0.96
N ASP A 28 -6.38 5.58 0.84
CA ASP A 28 -7.18 6.28 1.85
C ASP A 28 -8.63 5.79 1.87
N GLU A 29 -9.18 5.42 0.71
CA GLU A 29 -10.53 4.84 0.55
C GLU A 29 -10.58 3.33 0.88
N ALA A 30 -9.42 2.71 1.11
CA ALA A 30 -9.29 1.29 1.35
C ALA A 30 -9.93 0.86 2.68
N THR A 31 -10.52 -0.33 2.69
CA THR A 31 -11.13 -0.89 3.89
C THR A 31 -10.04 -1.24 4.91
N THR A 32 -10.17 -0.66 6.11
CA THR A 32 -9.37 -1.01 7.29
C THR A 32 -10.06 -2.12 8.08
N TYR A 33 -9.40 -3.26 8.28
CA TYR A 33 -10.00 -4.44 8.91
C TYR A 33 -9.64 -4.62 10.39
N HIS A 34 -10.63 -5.16 11.12
CA HIS A 34 -10.71 -5.74 12.49
C HIS A 34 -10.05 -5.03 13.68
N ASP A 35 -9.07 -4.15 13.47
CA ASP A 35 -8.31 -3.52 14.55
C ASP A 35 -7.59 -2.23 14.07
N GLY A 36 -7.92 -1.73 12.87
CA GLY A 36 -7.15 -0.69 12.18
C GLY A 36 -5.74 -1.12 11.75
N LYS A 37 -5.38 -2.38 12.01
CA LYS A 37 -4.05 -2.95 11.75
C LYS A 37 -3.81 -3.24 10.28
N TRP A 38 -4.85 -3.65 9.55
CA TRP A 38 -4.73 -4.10 8.16
C TRP A 38 -5.52 -3.20 7.23
N VAL A 39 -4.86 -2.73 6.17
CA VAL A 39 -5.49 -2.03 5.04
C VAL A 39 -5.48 -2.96 3.85
N MET A 40 -6.63 -3.18 3.23
CA MET A 40 -6.78 -3.96 2.01
C MET A 40 -7.28 -3.07 0.88
N PHE A 41 -6.57 -3.08 -0.25
CA PHE A 41 -7.05 -2.46 -1.50
C PHE A 41 -6.70 -3.33 -2.71
N GLU A 42 -7.46 -3.15 -3.78
CA GLU A 42 -7.25 -3.86 -5.03
C GLU A 42 -6.81 -2.90 -6.14
N PRO A 43 -5.73 -3.24 -6.86
CA PRO A 43 -5.38 -2.54 -8.08
C PRO A 43 -6.45 -2.82 -9.14
N THR A 44 -7.05 -1.76 -9.66
CA THR A 44 -8.12 -1.87 -10.67
C THR A 44 -7.63 -1.61 -12.09
N ASP A 45 -6.43 -1.03 -12.26
CA ASP A 45 -5.92 -0.63 -13.57
C ASP A 45 -4.39 -0.82 -13.68
N THR A 46 -3.91 -1.02 -14.91
CA THR A 46 -2.48 -1.15 -15.25
C THR A 46 -1.79 0.19 -15.47
N SER A 47 -2.54 1.30 -15.53
CA SER A 47 -1.98 2.66 -15.63
C SER A 47 -1.07 3.03 -14.46
N GLU A 48 -1.26 2.40 -13.29
CA GLU A 48 -0.52 2.66 -12.05
C GLU A 48 0.42 1.51 -11.69
N PHE A 49 0.78 0.67 -12.68
CA PHE A 49 1.55 -0.56 -12.46
C PHE A 49 2.90 -0.31 -11.76
N ASP A 50 3.62 0.76 -12.13
CA ASP A 50 4.90 1.11 -11.50
C ASP A 50 4.76 1.44 -10.01
N ASP A 51 3.67 2.11 -9.63
CA ASP A 51 3.38 2.42 -8.24
C ASP A 51 2.99 1.14 -7.48
N TYR A 52 2.18 0.27 -8.09
CA TYR A 52 1.90 -1.05 -7.52
C TYR A 52 3.16 -1.92 -7.38
N MET A 53 4.13 -1.81 -8.28
CA MET A 53 5.42 -2.50 -8.17
C MET A 53 6.22 -2.01 -6.96
N LYS A 54 6.25 -0.71 -6.68
CA LYS A 54 6.86 -0.14 -5.45
C LYS A 54 6.16 -0.65 -4.19
N LEU A 55 4.82 -0.68 -4.21
CA LEU A 55 4.00 -1.19 -3.10
C LEU A 55 4.24 -2.68 -2.83
N LEU A 56 4.36 -3.49 -3.88
CA LEU A 56 4.73 -4.90 -3.77
C LEU A 56 6.17 -5.09 -3.29
N ALA A 57 7.09 -4.19 -3.64
CA ALA A 57 8.47 -4.22 -3.14
C ALA A 57 8.54 -3.97 -1.63
N ILE A 58 7.73 -3.05 -1.10
CA ILE A 58 7.55 -2.87 0.36
C ILE A 58 7.05 -4.17 0.99
N LYS A 59 6.00 -4.77 0.42
CA LYS A 59 5.43 -6.03 0.93
C LYS A 59 6.43 -7.19 0.92
N ARG A 60 7.28 -7.27 -0.10
CA ARG A 60 8.30 -8.34 -0.27
C ARG A 60 9.48 -8.22 0.67
N LYS A 61 9.64 -7.12 1.41
CA LYS A 61 10.59 -7.01 2.52
C LYS A 61 9.84 -7.21 3.85
N PRO A 62 9.48 -8.46 4.23
CA PRO A 62 9.09 -8.71 5.60
C PRO A 62 10.27 -8.31 6.47
N ASN A 63 9.99 -7.46 7.46
CA ASN A 63 10.96 -6.92 8.41
C ASN A 63 11.84 -8.08 8.92
N ARG A 64 13.07 -8.22 8.40
CA ARG A 64 14.04 -9.21 8.87
C ARG A 64 14.61 -8.68 10.17
N LYS A 65 13.88 -8.88 11.26
CA LYS A 65 14.36 -8.71 12.64
C LYS A 65 14.14 -10.00 13.40
#